data_AF-A0A166KFM2-F1
#
_entry.id   AF-A0A166KFM2-F1
#
_cell.length_a   1.000
_cell.length_b   1.000
_cell.length_c   1.000
_cell.angle_alpha   90.00
_cell.angle_beta   90.00
_cell.angle_gamma   90.00
#
_symmetry.space_group_name_H-M   'P 1'
#
loop_
_entity.id
_entity.type
_entity.pdbx_description
1 polymer ?
#
loop_
_entity_poly.entity_id
_entity_poly.type
_entity_poly.pdbx_seq_one_letter_code
_entity_poly.pdbx_strand_id
1 'polypeptide(L)'
;MSTPTFSVNEAVLCYHGPLIYEAKVLKVEDWNENSTKLGSTGPHYFVHYKGWKQTWDEWVPPARMLKMTEGNIALQRSLREQQQASTRDSSSAGPSKSGGGSSSKGGAAGGASAARRKEGTRGTKRARDDDDGARKPELRLMVPEVLKVLLVDDWEAVTKNTQLVTLPREPTVVEILQEYKAWVTQQQTTSNLRDPQVLLPTIVNGLQLYFDRALGSTLLYRFERVQYAEVRKKYITGPTVSVGKEKEMSEIYGAEHLLRMLVSLPQMVASSTMDPESVGLLRDYVNKLFEFLVEERGRLFQREYEAASLAYQNISRS
;
A
#
# COMPACT_ATOMS: atom_id res chain seq x y z
N MET A 1 12.46 29.60 -22.18
CA MET A 1 11.65 28.99 -23.25
C MET A 1 10.21 29.43 -23.04
N SER A 2 9.57 29.99 -24.06
CA SER A 2 8.15 30.40 -24.01
C SER A 2 7.27 29.20 -23.68
N THR A 3 6.51 29.27 -22.59
CA THR A 3 5.53 28.25 -22.21
C THR A 3 4.43 28.19 -23.27
N PRO A 4 4.09 26.99 -23.79
CA PRO A 4 3.00 26.87 -24.76
C PRO A 4 1.68 27.25 -24.10
N THR A 5 0.96 28.17 -24.73
CA THR A 5 -0.42 28.53 -24.37
C THR A 5 -1.39 27.67 -25.16
N PHE A 6 -2.49 27.24 -24.52
CA PHE A 6 -3.50 26.36 -25.10
C PHE A 6 -4.89 27.00 -25.03
N SER A 7 -5.76 26.68 -26.00
CA SER A 7 -7.11 27.22 -26.08
C SER A 7 -8.15 26.24 -25.53
N VAL A 8 -9.29 26.76 -25.07
CA VAL A 8 -10.45 25.92 -24.71
C VAL A 8 -10.89 25.10 -25.94
N ASN A 9 -11.19 23.82 -25.72
CA ASN A 9 -11.50 22.79 -26.72
C ASN A 9 -10.34 22.31 -27.60
N GLU A 10 -9.11 22.77 -27.37
CA GLU A 10 -7.93 22.26 -28.10
C GLU A 10 -7.58 20.83 -27.67
N ALA A 11 -7.19 20.00 -28.64
CA ALA A 11 -6.67 18.65 -28.39
C ALA A 11 -5.17 18.73 -28.06
N VAL A 12 -4.81 18.22 -26.90
CA VAL A 12 -3.46 18.32 -26.34
C VAL A 12 -2.96 16.96 -25.87
N LEU A 13 -1.66 16.86 -25.66
CA LEU A 13 -1.02 15.71 -25.03
C LEU A 13 -0.68 16.08 -23.58
N CYS A 14 -1.17 15.33 -22.61
CA CYS A 14 -1.00 15.61 -21.19
C CYS A 14 -0.29 14.45 -20.48
N TYR A 15 0.71 14.77 -19.66
CA TYR A 15 1.35 13.81 -18.77
C TYR A 15 0.43 13.43 -17.62
N HIS A 16 0.22 12.13 -17.42
CA HIS A 16 -0.39 11.58 -16.22
C HIS A 16 0.49 10.44 -15.71
N GLY A 17 1.18 10.68 -14.59
CA GLY A 17 2.28 9.82 -14.14
C GLY A 17 3.45 9.83 -15.14
N PRO A 18 4.06 8.67 -15.47
CA PRO A 18 5.18 8.58 -16.40
C PRO A 18 4.76 8.59 -17.88
N LEU A 19 3.46 8.51 -18.18
CA LEU A 19 2.94 8.39 -19.53
C LEU A 19 2.25 9.66 -20.02
N ILE A 20 2.18 9.77 -21.34
CA ILE A 20 1.48 10.85 -22.06
C ILE A 20 0.15 10.30 -22.60
N TYR A 21 -0.93 11.04 -22.37
CA TYR A 21 -2.28 10.72 -22.85
C TYR A 21 -2.84 11.85 -23.71
N GLU A 22 -3.72 11.50 -24.63
CA GLU A 22 -4.49 12.47 -25.40
C GLU A 22 -5.60 13.05 -24.50
N ALA A 23 -5.69 14.37 -24.43
CA ALA A 23 -6.65 15.08 -23.61
C ALA A 23 -7.24 16.28 -24.36
N LYS A 24 -8.37 16.78 -23.87
CA LYS A 24 -9.02 17.98 -24.38
C LYS A 24 -9.08 19.04 -23.29
N VAL A 25 -8.68 20.27 -23.61
CA VAL A 25 -8.79 21.40 -22.69
C VAL A 25 -10.27 21.80 -22.57
N LEU A 26 -10.82 21.77 -21.37
CA LEU A 26 -12.19 22.17 -21.07
C LEU A 26 -12.28 23.60 -20.56
N LYS A 27 -11.33 24.03 -19.72
CA LYS A 27 -11.28 25.38 -19.15
C LYS A 27 -9.85 25.86 -19.01
N VAL A 28 -9.66 27.17 -19.03
CA VAL A 28 -8.38 27.85 -18.80
C VAL A 28 -8.59 28.92 -17.75
N GLU A 29 -7.77 28.91 -16.70
CA GLU A 29 -7.80 29.88 -15.62
C GLU A 29 -6.38 30.32 -15.27
N ASP A 30 -6.15 31.61 -15.05
CA ASP A 30 -4.89 32.11 -14.54
C ASP A 30 -4.97 32.24 -13.01
N TRP A 31 -4.18 31.44 -12.30
CA TRP A 31 -4.18 31.41 -10.84
C TRP A 31 -3.09 32.34 -10.29
N ASN A 32 -3.52 33.31 -9.47
CA ASN A 32 -2.65 34.20 -8.69
C ASN A 32 -2.44 33.66 -7.27
N GLU A 33 -1.51 34.25 -6.51
CA GLU A 33 -1.17 33.85 -5.14
C GLU A 33 -2.40 33.67 -4.23
N ASN A 34 -3.45 34.50 -4.40
CA ASN A 34 -4.68 34.46 -3.61
C ASN A 34 -5.71 33.39 -4.03
N SER A 35 -5.54 32.72 -5.19
CA SER A 35 -6.52 31.76 -5.75
C SER A 35 -5.97 30.32 -5.85
N THR A 36 -4.81 30.08 -5.25
CA THR A 36 -4.02 28.87 -5.47
C THR A 36 -4.67 27.63 -4.83
N LYS A 37 -5.17 26.69 -5.62
CA LYS A 37 -5.67 25.38 -5.14
C LYS A 37 -4.60 24.27 -5.16
N LEU A 38 -3.47 24.47 -5.86
CA LEU A 38 -2.49 23.41 -6.15
C LEU A 38 -1.02 23.84 -5.90
N GLY A 39 -0.79 24.95 -5.19
CA GLY A 39 0.56 25.47 -4.89
C GLY A 39 1.35 26.08 -6.06
N SER A 40 0.78 26.11 -7.28
CA SER A 40 1.40 26.71 -8.47
C SER A 40 0.67 27.98 -8.91
N THR A 41 1.43 29.04 -9.20
CA THR A 41 0.94 30.29 -9.79
C THR A 41 1.10 30.27 -11.32
N GLY A 42 0.22 30.96 -12.04
CA GLY A 42 0.21 31.05 -13.49
C GLY A 42 -0.95 30.31 -14.17
N PRO A 43 -0.88 30.09 -15.49
CA PRO A 43 -1.97 29.49 -16.27
C PRO A 43 -2.20 28.04 -15.87
N HIS A 44 -3.45 27.69 -15.59
CA HIS A 44 -3.92 26.34 -15.29
C HIS A 44 -5.00 25.94 -16.28
N TYR A 45 -5.01 24.66 -16.62
CA TYR A 45 -5.88 24.13 -17.65
C TYR A 45 -6.64 22.95 -17.09
N PHE A 46 -7.96 22.98 -17.20
CA PHE A 46 -8.80 21.86 -16.82
C PHE A 46 -8.88 20.91 -18.00
N VAL A 47 -8.39 19.69 -17.86
CA VAL A 47 -8.27 18.73 -18.97
C VAL A 47 -9.12 17.49 -18.74
N HIS A 48 -9.71 16.99 -19.82
CA HIS A 48 -10.41 15.72 -19.86
C HIS A 48 -9.64 14.72 -20.73
N TYR A 49 -9.30 13.56 -20.19
CA TYR A 49 -8.55 12.54 -20.90
C TYR A 49 -9.45 11.70 -21.80
N LYS A 50 -9.01 11.46 -23.03
CA LYS A 50 -9.78 10.70 -24.02
C LYS A 50 -9.96 9.25 -23.56
N GLY A 51 -11.23 8.85 -23.40
CA GLY A 51 -11.61 7.49 -22.97
C GLY A 51 -11.60 7.27 -21.46
N TRP A 52 -11.41 8.32 -20.67
CA TRP A 52 -11.42 8.25 -19.20
C TRP A 52 -12.77 8.76 -18.66
N LYS A 53 -13.14 8.37 -17.43
CA LYS A 53 -14.34 8.90 -16.77
C LYS A 53 -14.11 10.36 -16.34
N GLN A 54 -15.16 11.19 -16.34
CA GLN A 54 -15.10 12.60 -15.92
C GLN A 54 -14.57 12.82 -14.48
N THR A 55 -14.64 11.80 -13.62
CA THR A 55 -14.05 11.84 -12.27
C THR A 55 -12.53 11.98 -12.27
N TRP A 56 -11.88 11.79 -13.42
CA TRP A 56 -10.43 11.94 -13.60
C TRP A 56 -10.02 13.30 -14.21
N ASP A 57 -10.97 14.20 -14.42
CA ASP A 57 -10.69 15.52 -14.94
C ASP A 57 -9.95 16.34 -13.88
N GLU A 58 -8.82 16.92 -14.25
CA GLU A 58 -7.92 17.60 -13.32
C GLU A 58 -7.45 18.95 -13.87
N TRP A 59 -7.08 19.84 -12.95
CA TRP A 59 -6.36 21.08 -13.29
C TRP A 59 -4.86 20.78 -13.39
N VAL A 60 -4.29 21.08 -14.55
CA VAL A 60 -2.86 20.85 -14.83
C VAL A 60 -2.12 22.15 -15.18
N PRO A 61 -0.87 22.31 -14.72
CA PRO A 61 -0.01 23.40 -15.14
C PRO A 61 0.51 23.16 -16.57
N PRO A 62 0.99 24.20 -17.29
CA PRO A 62 1.50 24.10 -18.65
C PRO A 62 2.68 23.14 -18.79
N ALA A 63 3.45 22.92 -17.71
CA ALA A 63 4.58 22.00 -17.69
C ALA A 63 4.19 20.53 -17.96
N ARG A 64 2.94 20.15 -17.67
CA ARG A 64 2.41 18.79 -17.93
C ARG A 64 1.76 18.65 -19.31
N MET A 65 1.69 19.72 -20.09
CA MET A 65 0.99 19.72 -21.37
C MET A 65 1.93 19.97 -22.55
N LEU A 66 1.61 19.30 -23.65
CA LEU A 66 2.35 19.29 -24.90
C LEU A 66 1.37 19.54 -26.05
N LYS A 67 1.81 20.29 -27.05
CA LYS A 67 1.05 20.46 -28.30
C LYS A 67 1.03 19.16 -29.09
N MET A 68 -0.02 18.98 -29.89
CA MET A 68 -0.17 17.83 -30.79
C MET A 68 0.75 17.95 -32.02
N THR A 69 2.07 17.89 -31.79
CA THR A 69 3.10 17.89 -32.82
C THR A 69 3.60 16.47 -33.05
N GLU A 70 3.99 16.13 -34.27
CA GLU A 70 4.49 14.80 -34.64
C GLU A 70 5.60 14.28 -33.71
N GLY A 71 6.52 15.15 -33.28
CA GLY A 71 7.56 14.80 -32.31
C GLY A 71 7.03 14.41 -30.92
N ASN A 72 5.97 15.07 -30.43
CA ASN A 72 5.35 14.75 -29.14
C ASN A 72 4.51 13.47 -29.20
N ILE A 73 3.91 13.19 -30.36
CA ILE A 73 3.22 11.92 -30.63
C ILE A 73 4.24 10.76 -30.68
N ALA A 74 5.41 10.98 -31.30
CA ALA A 74 6.50 10.00 -31.27
C ALA A 74 7.00 9.76 -29.84
N LEU A 75 7.10 10.80 -29.01
CA LEU A 75 7.45 10.67 -27.59
C LEU A 75 6.41 9.84 -26.81
N GLN A 76 5.11 10.10 -27.03
CA GLN A 76 4.04 9.30 -26.44
C GLN A 76 4.17 7.82 -26.82
N ARG A 77 4.45 7.52 -28.10
CA ARG A 77 4.65 6.14 -28.58
C ARG A 77 5.85 5.48 -27.91
N SER A 78 6.99 6.18 -27.89
CA SER A 78 8.22 5.67 -27.28
C SER A 78 8.06 5.35 -25.78
N LEU A 79 7.38 6.22 -25.03
CA LEU A 79 7.13 5.98 -23.61
C LEU A 79 6.23 4.76 -23.36
N ARG A 80 5.20 4.57 -24.20
CA ARG A 80 4.33 3.38 -24.13
C ARG A 80 5.10 2.10 -24.47
N GLU A 81 5.96 2.14 -25.47
CA GLU A 81 6.80 1.01 -25.86
C GLU A 81 7.82 0.65 -24.77
N GLN A 82 8.48 1.63 -24.16
CA GLN A 82 9.42 1.41 -23.06
C GLN A 82 8.73 0.77 -21.85
N GLN A 83 7.52 1.23 -21.49
CA GLN A 83 6.77 0.62 -20.41
C GLN A 83 6.38 -0.83 -20.75
N GLN A 84 5.95 -1.10 -21.98
CA GLN A 84 5.65 -2.48 -22.41
C GLN A 84 6.90 -3.38 -22.44
N ALA A 85 8.05 -2.87 -22.87
CA ALA A 85 9.31 -3.61 -22.86
C ALA A 85 9.75 -3.96 -21.42
N SER A 86 9.63 -3.01 -20.49
CA SER A 86 9.93 -3.25 -19.07
C SER A 86 9.02 -4.31 -18.43
N THR A 87 7.75 -4.40 -18.86
CA THR A 87 6.84 -5.47 -18.43
C THR A 87 7.14 -6.83 -19.07
N ARG A 88 7.76 -6.86 -20.26
CA ARG A 88 8.14 -8.09 -20.96
C ARG A 88 9.43 -8.70 -20.40
N ASP A 89 10.42 -7.88 -20.05
CA ASP A 89 11.65 -8.37 -19.41
C ASP A 89 11.41 -8.87 -17.97
N SER A 90 10.37 -8.39 -17.29
CA SER A 90 9.93 -8.99 -16.01
C SER A 90 9.20 -10.34 -16.18
N SER A 91 8.93 -10.80 -17.41
CA SER A 91 8.25 -12.07 -17.70
C SER A 91 9.14 -13.17 -18.29
N SER A 92 10.43 -12.89 -18.55
CA SER A 92 11.39 -13.85 -19.13
C SER A 92 12.35 -14.49 -18.11
N ALA A 93 12.30 -14.11 -16.83
CA ALA A 93 13.08 -14.75 -15.76
C ALA A 93 12.32 -15.92 -15.10
N GLY A 94 12.13 -17.00 -15.85
CA GLY A 94 11.75 -18.32 -15.32
C GLY A 94 12.96 -19.27 -15.32
N PRO A 95 13.15 -20.15 -14.31
CA PRO A 95 14.39 -20.89 -14.11
C PRO A 95 14.50 -22.06 -15.10
N SER A 96 15.45 -22.01 -16.02
CA SER A 96 15.77 -23.14 -16.89
C SER A 96 16.49 -24.22 -16.09
N LYS A 97 15.82 -25.38 -15.98
CA LYS A 97 16.37 -26.65 -15.50
C LYS A 97 17.69 -27.00 -16.18
N SER A 98 18.62 -27.46 -15.36
CA SER A 98 19.81 -28.23 -15.71
C SER A 98 19.44 -29.51 -16.48
N GLY A 99 20.12 -29.76 -17.60
CA GLY A 99 20.12 -31.03 -18.32
C GLY A 99 21.29 -31.05 -19.30
N GLY A 100 22.31 -31.86 -19.00
CA GLY A 100 23.57 -31.92 -19.74
C GLY A 100 23.49 -32.66 -21.09
N GLY A 101 24.54 -32.50 -21.89
CA GLY A 101 24.74 -33.28 -23.12
C GLY A 101 25.80 -32.69 -24.04
N SER A 102 27.00 -33.26 -23.99
CA SER A 102 28.20 -32.98 -24.77
C SER A 102 28.03 -33.00 -26.30
N SER A 103 28.71 -32.09 -27.02
CA SER A 103 29.57 -32.47 -28.15
C SER A 103 30.53 -31.34 -28.53
N SER A 104 31.83 -31.65 -28.47
CA SER A 104 32.95 -30.79 -28.82
C SER A 104 33.58 -31.22 -30.16
N LYS A 105 33.64 -30.28 -31.10
CA LYS A 105 34.56 -30.16 -32.25
C LYS A 105 34.09 -28.90 -32.99
N GLY A 106 34.86 -27.87 -33.30
CA GLY A 106 36.30 -27.63 -33.39
C GLY A 106 36.45 -26.58 -34.49
N GLY A 107 37.34 -25.59 -34.34
CA GLY A 107 37.65 -24.66 -35.44
C GLY A 107 38.03 -23.26 -34.97
N ALA A 108 39.28 -22.90 -35.21
CA ALA A 108 40.01 -21.74 -34.70
C ALA A 108 39.87 -20.47 -35.57
N ALA A 109 40.12 -19.32 -34.93
CA ALA A 109 40.78 -18.07 -35.40
C ALA A 109 40.23 -16.95 -34.51
N GLY A 110 41.00 -16.16 -33.75
CA GLY A 110 42.23 -15.48 -34.10
C GLY A 110 41.96 -13.98 -33.93
N GLY A 111 42.59 -13.30 -32.96
CA GLY A 111 42.40 -11.86 -32.79
C GLY A 111 42.71 -11.32 -31.40
N ALA A 112 43.99 -11.28 -31.05
CA ALA A 112 44.49 -10.41 -29.99
C ALA A 112 44.55 -8.96 -30.49
N SER A 113 44.12 -7.98 -29.70
CA SER A 113 44.93 -6.79 -29.37
C SER A 113 44.16 -5.72 -28.57
N ALA A 114 44.92 -5.15 -27.62
CA ALA A 114 44.88 -3.76 -27.18
C ALA A 114 43.77 -3.29 -26.21
N ALA A 115 43.91 -3.69 -24.95
CA ALA A 115 43.62 -2.79 -23.83
C ALA A 115 44.67 -1.67 -23.77
N ARG A 116 44.27 -0.41 -23.99
CA ARG A 116 45.07 0.78 -23.67
C ARG A 116 44.29 1.70 -22.73
N ARG A 117 44.91 1.91 -21.57
CA ARG A 117 44.56 2.83 -20.49
C ARG A 117 44.45 4.28 -20.98
N LYS A 118 43.56 5.07 -20.37
CA LYS A 118 43.84 6.49 -20.09
C LYS A 118 43.16 6.95 -18.80
N GLU A 119 43.94 6.89 -17.73
CA GLU A 119 43.83 7.71 -16.53
C GLU A 119 43.87 9.20 -16.94
N GLY A 120 42.99 10.03 -16.38
CA GLY A 120 42.88 11.46 -16.67
C GLY A 120 42.20 12.18 -15.52
N THR A 121 43.04 12.83 -14.72
CA THR A 121 42.81 13.35 -13.36
C THR A 121 41.94 14.62 -13.30
N ARG A 122 41.29 14.79 -12.14
CA ARG A 122 41.18 16.05 -11.34
C ARG A 122 39.91 16.90 -11.51
N GLY A 123 39.12 16.94 -10.43
CA GLY A 123 38.59 18.21 -9.92
C GLY A 123 37.12 18.26 -9.49
N THR A 124 36.92 18.50 -8.19
CA THR A 124 35.82 19.33 -7.63
C THR A 124 34.44 18.70 -7.43
N LYS A 125 34.19 18.17 -6.23
CA LYS A 125 33.31 18.77 -5.20
C LYS A 125 33.16 17.80 -4.05
N ARG A 126 33.27 18.31 -2.82
CA ARG A 126 32.77 17.64 -1.62
C ARG A 126 31.27 17.39 -1.85
N ALA A 127 30.91 16.19 -2.28
CA ALA A 127 29.56 15.70 -2.18
C ALA A 127 29.31 15.51 -0.69
N ARG A 128 28.47 16.39 -0.17
CA ARG A 128 27.83 16.24 1.13
C ARG A 128 27.00 14.97 1.01
N ASP A 129 27.40 13.93 1.74
CA ASP A 129 26.73 12.63 1.85
C ASP A 129 25.42 12.77 2.65
N ASP A 130 24.56 13.69 2.22
CA ASP A 130 23.21 13.89 2.72
C ASP A 130 22.29 13.82 1.49
N ASP A 131 21.80 12.62 1.19
CA ASP A 131 20.48 12.30 0.60
C ASP A 131 20.52 10.98 -0.19
N ASP A 132 21.11 9.92 0.37
CA ASP A 132 20.69 8.55 0.07
C ASP A 132 19.85 8.06 1.25
N GLY A 133 18.81 8.84 1.55
CA GLY A 133 17.70 8.39 2.39
C GLY A 133 17.07 7.22 1.66
N ALA A 134 17.61 6.02 1.92
CA ALA A 134 17.19 4.73 1.39
C ALA A 134 15.70 4.79 1.12
N ARG A 135 15.31 4.79 -0.16
CA ARG A 135 13.91 4.86 -0.61
C ARG A 135 13.10 3.97 0.31
N LYS A 136 12.41 4.59 1.28
CA LYS A 136 11.76 3.83 2.34
C LYS A 136 10.79 2.91 1.63
N PRO A 137 10.89 1.59 1.81
CA PRO A 137 10.02 0.67 1.10
C PRO A 137 8.58 0.95 1.52
N GLU A 138 7.81 1.58 0.64
CA GLU A 138 6.41 1.88 0.86
C GLU A 138 5.60 0.59 0.66
N LEU A 139 5.05 0.05 1.75
CA LEU A 139 4.11 -1.07 1.67
C LEU A 139 2.79 -0.58 1.07
N ARG A 140 2.56 -0.84 -0.22
CA ARG A 140 1.28 -0.52 -0.88
C ARG A 140 0.33 -1.70 -0.79
N LEU A 141 -0.67 -1.60 0.08
CA LEU A 141 -1.74 -2.59 0.21
C LEU A 141 -2.96 -2.18 -0.61
N MET A 142 -3.50 -3.11 -1.39
CA MET A 142 -4.76 -2.92 -2.10
C MET A 142 -5.88 -3.56 -1.29
N VAL A 143 -6.56 -2.76 -0.47
CA VAL A 143 -7.68 -3.25 0.33
C VAL A 143 -8.89 -3.50 -0.59
N PRO A 144 -9.47 -4.72 -0.59
CA PRO A 144 -10.69 -5.02 -1.35
C PRO A 144 -11.86 -4.10 -0.97
N GLU A 145 -12.67 -3.71 -1.96
CA GLU A 145 -13.76 -2.75 -1.76
C GLU A 145 -14.78 -3.21 -0.71
N VAL A 146 -15.06 -4.52 -0.66
CA VAL A 146 -15.95 -5.12 0.35
C VAL A 146 -15.47 -4.86 1.77
N LEU A 147 -14.16 -4.93 2.02
CA LEU A 147 -13.59 -4.65 3.34
C LEU A 147 -13.56 -3.15 3.64
N LYS A 148 -13.46 -2.29 2.63
CA LYS A 148 -13.58 -0.84 2.84
C LYS A 148 -14.98 -0.44 3.28
N VAL A 149 -16.02 -1.04 2.71
CA VAL A 149 -17.40 -0.82 3.14
C VAL A 149 -17.54 -1.19 4.61
N LEU A 150 -17.03 -2.36 5.02
CA LEU A 150 -17.03 -2.76 6.44
C LEU A 150 -16.31 -1.78 7.36
N LEU A 151 -15.20 -1.18 6.91
CA LEU A 151 -14.48 -0.16 7.70
C LEU A 151 -15.26 1.14 7.84
N VAL A 152 -16.00 1.53 6.80
CA VAL A 152 -16.88 2.71 6.86
C VAL A 152 -18.04 2.42 7.82
N ASP A 153 -18.68 1.26 7.70
CA ASP A 153 -19.78 0.84 8.57
C ASP A 153 -19.33 0.76 10.05
N ASP A 154 -18.17 0.16 10.31
CA ASP A 154 -17.54 0.11 11.64
C ASP A 154 -17.25 1.51 12.21
N TRP A 155 -16.68 2.40 11.38
CA TRP A 155 -16.46 3.78 11.79
C TRP A 155 -17.76 4.50 12.13
N GLU A 156 -18.82 4.35 11.33
CA GLU A 156 -20.12 4.95 11.60
C GLU A 156 -20.78 4.37 12.85
N ALA A 157 -20.72 3.06 13.04
CA ALA A 157 -21.25 2.37 14.22
C ALA A 157 -20.62 2.90 15.51
N VAL A 158 -19.29 3.00 15.55
CA VAL A 158 -18.58 3.44 16.76
C VAL A 158 -18.67 4.95 16.98
N THR A 159 -18.51 5.75 15.93
CA THR A 159 -18.39 7.22 16.08
C THR A 159 -19.72 7.96 16.03
N LYS A 160 -20.67 7.53 15.19
CA LYS A 160 -21.98 8.19 15.04
C LYS A 160 -23.06 7.51 15.87
N ASN A 161 -23.14 6.18 15.80
CA ASN A 161 -24.21 5.43 16.46
C ASN A 161 -23.90 5.12 17.93
N THR A 162 -22.69 5.44 18.40
CA THR A 162 -22.23 5.17 19.79
C THR A 162 -22.39 3.70 20.17
N GLN A 163 -22.10 2.81 19.24
CA GLN A 163 -22.12 1.37 19.44
C GLN A 163 -20.71 0.85 19.68
N LEU A 164 -20.60 -0.30 20.34
CA LEU A 164 -19.34 -0.95 20.65
C LEU A 164 -19.37 -2.39 20.17
N VAL A 165 -18.19 -2.86 19.76
CA VAL A 165 -17.97 -4.29 19.50
C VAL A 165 -18.08 -5.05 20.82
N THR A 166 -18.75 -6.20 20.81
CA THR A 166 -18.90 -7.02 22.02
C THR A 166 -17.57 -7.70 22.35
N LEU A 167 -17.10 -7.57 23.58
CA LEU A 167 -15.86 -8.19 24.05
C LEU A 167 -16.15 -9.17 25.19
N PRO A 168 -15.50 -10.35 25.24
CA PRO A 168 -14.53 -10.89 24.27
C PRO A 168 -15.19 -11.32 22.95
N ARG A 169 -14.45 -11.21 21.84
CA ARG A 169 -14.92 -11.65 20.52
C ARG A 169 -14.65 -13.13 20.29
N GLU A 170 -15.59 -13.77 19.59
CA GLU A 170 -15.43 -15.12 19.02
C GLU A 170 -15.75 -15.03 17.52
N PRO A 171 -14.80 -15.35 16.62
CA PRO A 171 -13.40 -15.72 16.86
C PRO A 171 -12.49 -14.53 17.22
N THR A 172 -11.44 -14.79 17.99
CA THR A 172 -10.41 -13.82 18.39
C THR A 172 -9.36 -13.59 17.29
N VAL A 173 -8.56 -12.53 17.37
CA VAL A 173 -7.46 -12.30 16.41
C VAL A 173 -6.49 -13.48 16.35
N VAL A 174 -6.14 -14.07 17.50
CA VAL A 174 -5.25 -15.24 17.54
C VAL A 174 -5.85 -16.41 16.75
N GLU A 175 -7.12 -16.72 16.99
CA GLU A 175 -7.82 -17.80 16.28
C GLU A 175 -7.91 -17.52 14.78
N ILE A 176 -8.23 -16.28 14.39
CA ILE A 176 -8.30 -15.86 12.97
C ILE A 176 -6.95 -16.05 12.28
N LEU A 177 -5.85 -15.66 12.93
CA LEU A 177 -4.52 -15.81 12.35
C LEU A 177 -4.07 -17.29 12.27
N GLN A 178 -4.49 -18.12 13.23
CA GLN A 178 -4.26 -19.57 13.20
C GLN A 178 -5.07 -20.26 12.10
N GLU A 179 -6.35 -19.90 11.95
CA GLU A 179 -7.21 -20.37 10.87
C GLU A 179 -6.66 -19.96 9.50
N TYR A 180 -6.22 -18.71 9.35
CA TYR A 180 -5.53 -18.23 8.15
C TYR A 180 -4.28 -19.07 7.85
N LYS A 181 -3.47 -19.39 8.87
CA LYS A 181 -2.29 -20.24 8.70
C LYS A 181 -2.68 -21.63 8.15
N ALA A 182 -3.74 -22.22 8.68
CA ALA A 182 -4.26 -23.51 8.23
C ALA A 182 -4.82 -23.44 6.80
N TRP A 183 -5.56 -22.39 6.48
CA TRP A 183 -6.15 -22.15 5.16
C TRP A 183 -5.08 -21.99 4.07
N VAL A 184 -4.03 -21.20 4.33
CA VAL A 184 -2.89 -21.06 3.38
C VAL A 184 -2.14 -22.39 3.21
N THR A 185 -1.97 -23.15 4.29
CA THR A 185 -1.31 -24.48 4.24
C THR A 185 -2.13 -25.48 3.41
N GLN A 186 -3.45 -25.43 3.50
CA GLN A 186 -4.34 -26.29 2.70
C GLN A 186 -4.38 -25.86 1.22
N GLN A 187 -4.29 -24.56 0.94
CA GLN A 187 -4.27 -24.00 -0.43
C GLN A 187 -2.89 -23.98 -1.11
N GLN A 188 -1.88 -24.62 -0.51
CA GLN A 188 -0.48 -24.50 -0.91
C GLN A 188 -0.19 -25.00 -2.34
N THR A 189 -1.09 -25.78 -2.93
CA THR A 189 -1.02 -26.23 -4.33
C THR A 189 -1.41 -25.15 -5.35
N THR A 190 -2.08 -24.07 -4.92
CA THR A 190 -2.65 -23.04 -5.82
C THR A 190 -2.09 -21.64 -5.57
N SER A 191 -1.35 -21.43 -4.48
CA SER A 191 -0.85 -20.10 -4.09
C SER A 191 0.52 -19.78 -4.71
N ASN A 192 0.67 -18.59 -5.31
CA ASN A 192 1.94 -18.05 -5.81
C ASN A 192 2.88 -17.52 -4.70
N LEU A 193 2.73 -18.00 -3.46
CA LEU A 193 3.50 -17.50 -2.31
C LEU A 193 4.85 -18.23 -2.19
N ARG A 194 5.91 -17.46 -1.92
CA ARG A 194 7.27 -17.98 -1.71
C ARG A 194 7.41 -18.59 -0.32
N ASP A 195 7.83 -19.85 -0.24
CA ASP A 195 8.08 -20.64 0.98
C ASP A 195 7.08 -20.46 2.15
N PRO A 196 5.78 -20.80 1.95
CA PRO A 196 4.75 -20.56 2.96
C PRO A 196 4.93 -21.35 4.26
N GLN A 197 5.61 -22.49 4.25
CA GLN A 197 5.81 -23.28 5.48
C GLN A 197 6.71 -22.59 6.51
N VAL A 198 7.70 -21.82 6.04
CA VAL A 198 8.72 -21.21 6.93
C VAL A 198 8.38 -19.76 7.27
N LEU A 199 7.85 -19.01 6.30
CA LEU A 199 7.59 -17.59 6.48
C LEU A 199 6.26 -17.31 7.18
N LEU A 200 5.23 -18.13 6.93
CA LEU A 200 3.89 -17.91 7.46
C LEU A 200 3.84 -17.87 9.00
N PRO A 201 4.51 -18.77 9.76
CA PRO A 201 4.54 -18.68 11.22
C PRO A 201 5.18 -17.38 11.71
N THR A 202 6.25 -16.94 11.05
CA THR A 202 6.99 -15.71 11.40
C THR A 202 6.14 -14.47 11.15
N ILE A 203 5.45 -14.43 10.00
CA ILE A 203 4.56 -13.32 9.63
C ILE A 203 3.36 -13.26 10.56
N VAL A 204 2.71 -14.40 10.85
CA VAL A 204 1.57 -14.46 11.78
C VAL A 204 1.96 -13.98 13.17
N ASN A 205 3.09 -14.44 13.71
CA ASN A 205 3.60 -13.96 15.00
C ASN A 205 3.90 -12.45 14.96
N GLY A 206 4.52 -11.98 13.88
CA GLY A 206 4.75 -10.55 13.67
C GLY A 206 3.45 -9.74 13.67
N LEU A 207 2.43 -10.16 12.93
CA LEU A 207 1.13 -9.48 12.87
C LEU A 207 0.44 -9.47 14.24
N GLN A 208 0.51 -10.55 15.02
CA GLN A 208 0.00 -10.60 16.39
C GLN A 208 0.72 -9.57 17.28
N LEU A 209 2.06 -9.58 17.28
CA LEU A 209 2.85 -8.63 18.07
C LEU A 209 2.58 -7.17 17.68
N TYR A 210 2.44 -6.90 16.37
CA TYR A 210 2.05 -5.58 15.89
C TYR A 210 0.66 -5.20 16.35
N PHE A 211 -0.30 -6.12 16.33
CA PHE A 211 -1.64 -5.87 16.82
C PHE A 211 -1.65 -5.50 18.29
N ASP A 212 -0.99 -6.29 19.15
CA ASP A 212 -0.94 -6.06 20.59
C ASP A 212 -0.29 -4.71 20.94
N ARG A 213 0.73 -4.30 20.19
CA ARG A 213 1.40 -3.00 20.37
C ARG A 213 0.62 -1.83 19.79
N ALA A 214 -0.05 -2.02 18.64
CA ALA A 214 -0.74 -0.95 17.93
C ALA A 214 -2.15 -0.68 18.46
N LEU A 215 -2.80 -1.66 19.09
CA LEU A 215 -4.18 -1.55 19.55
C LEU A 215 -4.39 -0.34 20.47
N GLY A 216 -3.60 -0.26 21.53
CA GLY A 216 -3.72 0.80 22.53
C GLY A 216 -3.30 2.18 22.03
N SER A 217 -2.47 2.28 20.98
CA SER A 217 -1.99 3.58 20.47
C SER A 217 -2.87 4.11 19.33
N THR A 218 -3.18 3.26 18.36
CA THR A 218 -3.61 3.69 17.01
C THR A 218 -4.95 3.11 16.55
N LEU A 219 -5.34 1.91 16.99
CA LEU A 219 -6.48 1.19 16.38
C LEU A 219 -7.85 1.53 17.00
N LEU A 220 -7.85 2.07 18.22
CA LEU A 220 -9.07 2.36 18.97
C LEU A 220 -9.53 3.79 18.75
N TYR A 221 -10.80 3.94 18.40
CA TYR A 221 -11.46 5.24 18.37
C TYR A 221 -11.58 5.82 19.77
N ARG A 222 -11.76 7.15 19.88
CA ARG A 222 -11.88 7.85 21.16
C ARG A 222 -12.97 7.21 22.06
N PHE A 223 -14.09 6.79 21.46
CA PHE A 223 -15.21 6.18 22.18
C PHE A 223 -14.90 4.80 22.78
N GLU A 224 -14.04 4.00 22.15
CA GLU A 224 -13.65 2.65 22.62
C GLU A 224 -12.58 2.70 23.72
N ARG A 225 -11.96 3.86 23.98
CA ARG A 225 -10.87 4.01 24.96
C ARG A 225 -11.31 3.64 26.38
N VAL A 226 -12.57 3.90 26.73
CA VAL A 226 -13.12 3.57 28.05
C VAL A 226 -13.23 2.04 28.20
N GLN A 227 -13.81 1.35 27.21
CA GLN A 227 -13.89 -0.11 27.14
C GLN A 227 -12.49 -0.74 27.20
N TYR A 228 -11.51 -0.19 26.47
CA TYR A 228 -10.13 -0.66 26.54
C TYR A 228 -9.51 -0.52 27.94
N ALA A 229 -9.77 0.61 28.63
CA ALA A 229 -9.29 0.80 29.99
C ALA A 229 -9.93 -0.20 30.98
N GLU A 230 -11.21 -0.53 30.81
CA GLU A 230 -11.90 -1.56 31.59
C GLU A 230 -11.33 -2.95 31.32
N VAL A 231 -11.10 -3.30 30.05
CA VAL A 231 -10.47 -4.57 29.65
C VAL A 231 -9.06 -4.69 30.24
N ARG A 232 -8.24 -3.63 30.16
CA ARG A 232 -6.90 -3.63 30.79
C ARG A 232 -6.97 -3.80 32.30
N LYS A 233 -7.92 -3.15 32.98
CA LYS A 233 -8.13 -3.37 34.42
C LYS A 233 -8.54 -4.82 34.70
N LYS A 234 -9.38 -5.42 33.87
CA LYS A 234 -9.87 -6.79 34.09
C LYS A 234 -8.78 -7.85 33.91
N TYR A 235 -7.90 -7.70 32.92
CA TYR A 235 -6.95 -8.76 32.52
C TYR A 235 -5.47 -8.46 32.78
N ILE A 236 -5.07 -7.20 32.98
CA ILE A 236 -3.64 -6.82 33.12
C ILE A 236 -3.36 -6.12 34.46
N THR A 237 -4.14 -5.11 34.84
CA THR A 237 -3.72 -4.14 35.89
C THR A 237 -4.65 -4.09 37.12
N GLY A 238 -5.73 -4.86 37.16
CA GLY A 238 -6.73 -4.76 38.23
C GLY A 238 -6.61 -5.79 39.37
N PRO A 239 -7.40 -5.61 40.44
CA PRO A 239 -7.37 -6.46 41.63
C PRO A 239 -7.87 -7.90 41.42
N THR A 240 -8.44 -8.22 40.26
CA THR A 240 -8.96 -9.55 39.89
C THR A 240 -8.00 -10.30 38.95
N VAL A 241 -6.81 -9.75 38.67
CA VAL A 241 -5.83 -10.40 37.81
C VAL A 241 -5.28 -11.62 38.53
N SER A 242 -5.53 -12.80 37.96
CA SER A 242 -4.86 -14.01 38.39
C SER A 242 -3.44 -14.01 37.81
N VAL A 243 -2.44 -13.94 38.68
CA VAL A 243 -1.02 -13.98 38.33
C VAL A 243 -0.78 -15.25 37.48
N GLY A 244 -0.43 -15.06 36.21
CA GLY A 244 -0.21 -16.14 35.24
C GLY A 244 -1.31 -16.37 34.19
N LYS A 245 -2.42 -15.60 34.19
CA LYS A 245 -3.43 -15.57 33.10
C LYS A 245 -3.63 -14.16 32.53
N GLU A 246 -2.52 -13.47 32.29
CA GLU A 246 -2.57 -12.24 31.52
C GLU A 246 -2.95 -12.59 30.09
N LYS A 247 -4.10 -12.12 29.65
CA LYS A 247 -4.52 -12.27 28.27
C LYS A 247 -3.94 -11.14 27.44
N GLU A 248 -3.37 -11.50 26.29
CA GLU A 248 -2.98 -10.51 25.29
C GLU A 248 -4.23 -9.89 24.66
N MET A 249 -4.07 -8.72 24.05
CA MET A 249 -5.22 -8.05 23.43
C MET A 249 -5.70 -8.81 22.20
N SER A 250 -4.79 -9.49 21.50
CA SER A 250 -5.08 -10.41 20.41
C SER A 250 -6.02 -11.57 20.80
N GLU A 251 -6.11 -11.94 22.09
CA GLU A 251 -7.04 -12.97 22.59
C GLU A 251 -8.41 -12.43 23.02
N ILE A 252 -8.63 -11.12 22.92
CA ILE A 252 -9.86 -10.46 23.40
C ILE A 252 -10.61 -9.81 22.25
N TYR A 253 -9.86 -9.17 21.34
CA TYR A 253 -10.40 -8.43 20.21
C TYR A 253 -10.60 -9.36 18.99
N GLY A 254 -11.41 -8.89 18.03
CA GLY A 254 -11.84 -9.67 16.87
C GLY A 254 -11.33 -9.14 15.52
N ALA A 255 -12.00 -9.57 14.46
CA ALA A 255 -11.66 -9.27 13.07
C ALA A 255 -11.75 -7.77 12.74
N GLU A 256 -12.64 -7.03 13.40
CA GLU A 256 -12.90 -5.61 13.19
C GLU A 256 -11.63 -4.79 13.45
N HIS A 257 -11.04 -4.96 14.63
CA HIS A 257 -9.81 -4.27 15.03
C HIS A 257 -8.60 -4.78 14.24
N LEU A 258 -8.57 -6.08 13.88
CA LEU A 258 -7.52 -6.62 13.01
C LEU A 258 -7.54 -5.92 11.65
N LEU A 259 -8.72 -5.70 11.07
CA LEU A 259 -8.85 -5.02 9.79
C LEU A 259 -8.34 -3.58 9.85
N ARG A 260 -8.64 -2.85 10.95
CA ARG A 260 -8.07 -1.51 11.18
C ARG A 260 -6.54 -1.52 11.24
N MET A 261 -5.96 -2.56 11.86
CA MET A 261 -4.51 -2.76 11.91
C MET A 261 -3.92 -2.93 10.51
N LEU A 262 -4.53 -3.80 9.69
CA LEU A 262 -4.06 -4.05 8.33
C LEU A 262 -4.06 -2.79 7.46
N VAL A 263 -5.04 -1.89 7.64
CA VAL A 263 -5.05 -0.60 6.92
C VAL A 263 -3.99 0.38 7.43
N SER A 264 -3.68 0.33 8.72
CA SER A 264 -2.65 1.17 9.34
C SER A 264 -1.23 0.60 9.16
N LEU A 265 -1.10 -0.67 8.78
CA LEU A 265 0.15 -1.40 8.64
C LEU A 265 1.18 -0.71 7.72
N PRO A 266 0.80 -0.13 6.55
CA PRO A 266 1.73 0.61 5.71
C PRO A 266 2.46 1.74 6.44
N GLN A 267 1.74 2.49 7.28
CA GLN A 267 2.32 3.60 8.05
C GLN A 267 3.26 3.07 9.13
N MET A 268 2.92 1.94 9.75
CA MET A 268 3.77 1.28 10.75
C MET A 268 5.05 0.73 10.11
N VAL A 269 4.96 0.08 8.96
CA VAL A 269 6.11 -0.47 8.23
C VAL A 269 7.01 0.64 7.66
N ALA A 270 6.45 1.79 7.26
CA ALA A 270 7.26 2.95 6.84
C ALA A 270 8.16 3.53 7.96
N SER A 271 7.86 3.22 9.22
CA SER A 271 8.68 3.59 10.37
C SER A 271 9.72 2.53 10.76
N SER A 272 9.62 1.31 10.20
CA SER A 272 10.54 0.20 10.49
C SER A 272 11.71 0.17 9.51
N THR A 273 12.81 -0.49 9.91
CA THR A 273 14.03 -0.65 9.10
C THR A 273 14.00 -1.95 8.28
N MET A 274 12.85 -2.31 7.71
CA MET A 274 12.72 -3.52 6.89
C MET A 274 13.30 -3.33 5.49
N ASP A 275 13.88 -4.39 4.93
CA ASP A 275 14.39 -4.38 3.57
C ASP A 275 13.26 -4.49 2.52
N PRO A 276 13.47 -4.01 1.28
CA PRO A 276 12.42 -4.01 0.25
C PRO A 276 11.90 -5.39 -0.15
N GLU A 277 12.73 -6.43 -0.07
CA GLU A 277 12.32 -7.81 -0.40
C GLU A 277 11.36 -8.36 0.66
N SER A 278 11.70 -8.19 1.94
CA SER A 278 10.83 -8.54 3.07
C SER A 278 9.51 -7.77 3.06
N VAL A 279 9.52 -6.48 2.69
CA VAL A 279 8.28 -5.69 2.53
C VAL A 279 7.43 -6.22 1.38
N GLY A 280 8.05 -6.64 0.27
CA GLY A 280 7.37 -7.31 -0.84
C GLY A 280 6.70 -8.62 -0.40
N LEU A 281 7.42 -9.46 0.35
CA LEU A 281 6.86 -10.70 0.90
C LEU A 281 5.69 -10.40 1.83
N LEU A 282 5.86 -9.50 2.81
CA LEU A 282 4.81 -9.11 3.74
C LEU A 282 3.55 -8.63 3.00
N ARG A 283 3.72 -7.83 1.95
CA ARG A 283 2.61 -7.38 1.10
C ARG A 283 1.81 -8.54 0.52
N ASP A 284 2.49 -9.54 -0.03
CA ASP A 284 1.85 -10.65 -0.72
C ASP A 284 1.10 -11.56 0.29
N TYR A 285 1.68 -11.80 1.47
CA TYR A 285 0.98 -12.50 2.56
C TYR A 285 -0.22 -11.72 3.10
N VAL A 286 -0.09 -10.41 3.31
CA VAL A 286 -1.21 -9.57 3.77
C VAL A 286 -2.32 -9.49 2.72
N ASN A 287 -1.99 -9.44 1.43
CA ASN A 287 -2.99 -9.53 0.37
C ASN A 287 -3.73 -10.88 0.40
N LYS A 288 -3.01 -11.98 0.64
CA LYS A 288 -3.63 -13.30 0.80
C LYS A 288 -4.50 -13.38 2.05
N LEU A 289 -4.14 -12.67 3.12
CA LEU A 289 -4.97 -12.51 4.31
C LEU A 289 -6.26 -11.73 3.99
N PHE A 290 -6.20 -10.67 3.16
CA PHE A 290 -7.42 -9.99 2.72
C PHE A 290 -8.35 -10.89 1.92
N GLU A 291 -7.83 -11.79 1.07
CA GLU A 291 -8.66 -12.78 0.37
C GLU A 291 -9.40 -13.69 1.36
N PHE A 292 -8.69 -14.21 2.37
CA PHE A 292 -9.29 -15.03 3.43
C PHE A 292 -10.37 -14.27 4.21
N LEU A 293 -10.10 -13.03 4.61
CA LEU A 293 -11.06 -12.18 5.32
C LEU A 293 -12.31 -11.90 4.47
N VAL A 294 -12.17 -11.77 3.15
CA VAL A 294 -13.31 -11.56 2.23
C VAL A 294 -14.16 -12.83 2.08
N GLU A 295 -13.52 -14.00 2.02
CA GLU A 295 -14.19 -15.30 1.91
C GLU A 295 -15.00 -15.60 3.17
N GLU A 296 -14.40 -15.44 4.35
CA GLU A 296 -15.00 -15.75 5.65
C GLU A 296 -15.73 -14.55 6.31
N ARG A 297 -15.94 -13.45 5.57
CA ARG A 297 -16.48 -12.20 6.11
C ARG A 297 -17.80 -12.36 6.87
N GLY A 298 -18.64 -13.30 6.44
CA GLY A 298 -19.95 -13.53 7.03
C GLY A 298 -19.90 -14.10 8.45
N ARG A 299 -18.80 -14.79 8.80
CA ARG A 299 -18.56 -15.39 10.12
C ARG A 299 -17.66 -14.51 10.98
N LEU A 300 -16.66 -13.87 10.38
CA LEU A 300 -15.64 -13.13 11.11
C LEU A 300 -16.13 -11.77 11.66
N PHE A 301 -16.93 -11.03 10.88
CA PHE A 301 -17.38 -9.70 11.25
C PHE A 301 -18.74 -9.73 11.93
N GLN A 302 -18.85 -9.04 13.06
CA GLN A 302 -20.10 -8.85 13.77
C GLN A 302 -21.05 -7.96 12.95
N ARG A 303 -22.30 -8.41 12.77
CA ARG A 303 -23.32 -7.64 12.02
C ARG A 303 -23.92 -6.50 12.83
N GLU A 304 -24.11 -6.70 14.13
CA GLU A 304 -24.81 -5.76 15.00
C GLU A 304 -23.99 -5.48 16.24
N TYR A 305 -23.67 -4.20 16.46
CA TYR A 305 -22.84 -3.76 17.58
C TYR A 305 -23.75 -3.41 18.77
N GLU A 306 -23.24 -3.58 19.98
CA GLU A 306 -24.01 -3.31 21.19
C GLU A 306 -24.11 -1.79 21.41
N ALA A 307 -25.31 -1.28 21.66
CA ALA A 307 -25.49 0.12 22.01
C ALA A 307 -24.86 0.40 23.39
N ALA A 308 -23.95 1.37 23.46
CA ALA A 308 -23.31 1.70 24.72
C ALA A 308 -24.31 2.28 25.73
N SER A 309 -24.19 1.86 26.99
CA SER A 309 -25.02 2.37 28.08
C SER A 309 -24.87 3.88 28.27
N LEU A 310 -25.91 4.54 28.79
CA LEU A 310 -25.89 5.97 29.11
C LEU A 310 -24.72 6.34 30.05
N ALA A 311 -24.40 5.46 31.01
CA ALA A 311 -23.27 5.65 31.91
C ALA A 311 -21.93 5.65 31.14
N TYR A 312 -21.74 4.71 30.22
CA TYR A 312 -20.56 4.62 29.38
C TYR A 312 -20.43 5.87 28.47
N GLN A 313 -21.54 6.30 27.86
CA GLN A 313 -21.56 7.49 27.01
C GLN A 313 -21.13 8.74 27.79
N ASN A 314 -21.61 8.92 29.03
CA ASN A 314 -21.22 10.04 29.86
C ASN A 314 -19.72 10.04 30.19
N ILE A 315 -19.15 8.87 30.52
CA ILE A 315 -17.72 8.72 30.82
C ILE A 315 -16.87 9.00 29.57
N SER A 316 -17.32 8.55 28.39
CA SER A 316 -16.58 8.75 27.13
C SER A 316 -16.58 10.19 26.60
N ARG A 317 -17.59 11.00 26.98
CA ARG A 317 -17.72 12.42 26.63
C ARG A 317 -16.94 13.34 27.58
N SER A 318 -16.63 12.84 28.78
CA SER A 318 -15.80 13.52 29.79
C SER A 318 -14.35 13.63 29.32
#